data_AF-A0A846NLH2-F1
#
_entry.id   AF-A0A846NLH2-F1
#
_cell.length_a   1.000
_cell.length_b   1.000
_cell.length_c   1.000
_cell.angle_alpha   90.00
_cell.angle_beta   90.00
_cell.angle_gamma   90.00
#
_symmetry.space_group_name_H-M   'P 1'
#
loop_
_entity.id
_entity.type
_entity.pdbx_description
1 polymer ?
#
loop_
_entity_poly.entity_id
_entity_poly.type
_entity_poly.pdbx_seq_one_letter_code
_entity_poly.pdbx_strand_id
1 'polypeptide(L)' 'YGIAACLSAMLGNPDILHTGEIEDRMLRECIDAEGIDGVTGLPEPKVDDIPGRIHSHLVDILRETIQGGLRGPK' A
#
# COMPACT_ATOMS: atom_id res chain seq x y z
N TYR A 1 -0.66 6.16 0.45
CA TYR A 1 0.76 5.72 0.56
C TYR A 1 1.81 6.80 0.27
N GLY A 2 1.58 7.75 -0.65
CA GLY A 2 2.60 8.71 -1.09
C GLY A 2 3.29 9.54 0.01
N ILE A 3 2.55 10.00 1.02
CA ILE A 3 3.16 10.73 2.16
C ILE A 3 4.16 9.84 2.91
N ALA A 4 3.76 8.59 3.23
CA ALA A 4 4.64 7.63 3.90
C ALA A 4 5.87 7.28 3.04
N ALA A 5 5.68 7.17 1.71
CA ALA A 5 6.79 6.97 0.77
C ALA A 5 7.80 8.14 0.79
N CYS A 6 7.31 9.38 0.75
CA CYS A 6 8.16 10.58 0.86
C CYS A 6 8.92 10.62 2.19
N LEU A 7 8.23 10.38 3.31
CA LEU A 7 8.86 10.35 4.65
C LEU A 7 9.92 9.25 4.73
N SER A 8 9.62 8.07 4.20
CA SER A 8 10.53 6.93 4.13
C SER A 8 11.82 7.28 3.37
N ALA A 9 11.71 7.95 2.23
CA ALA A 9 12.86 8.44 1.46
C ALA A 9 13.64 9.54 2.19
N MET A 10 12.96 10.55 2.74
CA MET A 10 13.59 11.69 3.42
C MET A 10 14.37 11.28 4.67
N LEU A 11 13.87 10.28 5.39
CA LEU A 11 14.48 9.80 6.64
C LEU A 11 15.43 8.62 6.41
N GLY A 12 15.59 8.16 5.17
CA GLY A 12 16.43 7.00 4.86
C GLY A 12 15.96 5.71 5.52
N ASN A 13 14.65 5.60 5.81
CA ASN A 13 14.07 4.47 6.52
C ASN A 13 12.95 3.83 5.69
N PRO A 14 13.23 2.71 4.96
CA PRO A 14 12.25 2.03 4.12
C PRO A 14 11.04 1.49 4.91
N ASP A 15 11.18 1.25 6.21
CA ASP A 15 10.13 0.60 7.02
C ASP A 15 9.01 1.56 7.47
N ILE A 16 9.14 2.87 7.17
CA ILE A 16 8.06 3.85 7.36
C ILE A 16 6.88 3.57 6.40
N LEU A 17 7.17 3.10 5.19
CA LEU A 17 6.14 2.62 4.26
C LEU A 17 5.92 1.12 4.51
N HIS A 18 4.67 0.69 4.69
CA HIS A 18 4.36 -0.74 4.84
C HIS A 18 4.60 -1.52 3.53
N THR A 19 4.40 -2.84 3.55
CA THR A 19 4.55 -3.72 2.37
C THR A 19 3.20 -3.98 1.69
N GLY A 20 3.19 -4.40 0.41
CA GLY A 20 1.96 -4.79 -0.26
C GLY A 20 1.20 -5.93 0.45
N GLU A 21 1.92 -6.81 1.14
CA GLU A 21 1.34 -7.85 2.01
C GLU A 21 0.57 -7.25 3.19
N ILE A 22 1.16 -6.26 3.89
CA ILE A 22 0.48 -5.57 4.98
C ILE A 22 -0.75 -4.81 4.46
N GLU A 23 -0.67 -4.23 3.26
CA GLU A 23 -1.81 -3.57 2.60
C GLU A 23 -2.97 -4.54 2.32
N ASP A 24 -2.68 -5.70 1.73
CA ASP A 24 -3.72 -6.72 1.47
C ASP A 24 -4.34 -7.21 2.78
N ARG A 25 -3.52 -7.44 3.81
CA ARG A 25 -4.01 -7.83 5.13
C ARG A 25 -4.91 -6.76 5.73
N MET A 26 -4.48 -5.49 5.76
CA MET A 26 -5.27 -4.39 6.31
C MET A 26 -6.63 -4.28 5.60
N LEU A 27 -6.66 -4.42 4.28
CA LEU A 27 -7.91 -4.38 3.52
C LEU A 27 -8.84 -5.55 3.89
N ARG A 28 -8.32 -6.77 4.06
CA ARG A 28 -9.11 -7.92 4.51
C ARG A 28 -9.71 -7.71 5.89
N GLU A 29 -8.92 -7.19 6.83
CA GLU A 29 -9.40 -6.89 8.19
C GLU A 29 -10.52 -5.82 8.17
N CYS A 30 -10.48 -4.86 7.25
CA CYS A 30 -11.58 -3.91 7.07
C CYS A 30 -12.87 -4.63 6.62
N ILE A 31 -12.78 -5.61 5.72
CA ILE A 31 -13.93 -6.38 5.26
C ILE A 31 -14.47 -7.29 6.38
N ASP A 32 -13.58 -7.93 7.13
CA ASP A 32 -13.96 -8.75 8.29
C ASP A 32 -14.66 -7.90 9.39
N ALA A 33 -14.36 -6.61 9.45
CA ALA A 33 -15.02 -5.62 10.29
C ALA A 33 -16.29 -4.99 9.65
N GLU A 34 -16.90 -5.67 8.66
CA GLU A 34 -18.11 -5.24 7.94
C GLU A 34 -17.93 -3.97 7.08
N GLY A 35 -16.69 -3.64 6.73
CA GLY A 35 -16.38 -2.61 5.75
C GLY A 35 -16.88 -2.98 4.35
N ILE A 36 -17.15 -1.96 3.55
CA ILE A 36 -17.64 -2.10 2.16
C ILE A 36 -16.79 -1.25 1.21
N ASP A 37 -16.74 -1.67 -0.05
CA ASP A 37 -16.29 -0.81 -1.13
C ASP A 37 -17.34 0.30 -1.39
N GLY A 38 -16.87 1.55 -1.46
CA GLY A 38 -17.75 2.71 -1.58
C GLY A 38 -18.47 2.86 -2.92
N VAL A 39 -18.00 2.17 -3.97
CA VAL A 39 -18.58 2.25 -5.32
C VAL A 39 -19.61 1.14 -5.53
N THR A 40 -19.27 -0.10 -5.16
CA THR A 40 -20.16 -1.25 -5.34
C THR A 40 -21.17 -1.40 -4.20
N GLY A 41 -20.84 -0.88 -3.01
CA GLY A 41 -21.62 -1.08 -1.79
C GLY A 41 -21.53 -2.50 -1.23
N LEU A 42 -20.57 -3.31 -1.69
CA LEU A 42 -20.41 -4.71 -1.31
C LEU A 42 -19.19 -4.90 -0.38
N PRO A 43 -19.21 -5.91 0.52
CA PRO A 43 -18.07 -6.27 1.36
C PRO A 43 -17.04 -7.07 0.56
N GLU A 44 -16.39 -6.40 -0.40
CA GLU A 44 -15.35 -6.97 -1.25
C GLU A 44 -14.01 -6.30 -0.93
N PRO A 45 -12.87 -7.03 -1.03
CA PRO A 45 -11.54 -6.46 -0.83
C PRO A 45 -11.15 -5.57 -2.01
N LYS A 46 -11.82 -4.41 -2.11
CA LYS A 46 -11.67 -3.38 -3.11
C LYS A 46 -11.71 -2.02 -2.45
N VAL A 47 -11.15 -1.04 -3.13
CA VAL A 47 -11.32 0.37 -2.83
C VAL A 47 -11.55 1.08 -4.15
N ASP A 48 -12.61 1.88 -4.23
CA ASP A 48 -13.04 2.59 -5.43
C ASP A 48 -13.27 1.67 -6.65
N ASP A 49 -13.83 0.47 -6.41
CA ASP A 49 -13.97 -0.64 -7.37
C ASP A 49 -12.63 -1.15 -7.96
N ILE A 50 -11.50 -0.77 -7.36
CA ILE A 50 -10.18 -1.27 -7.72
C ILE A 50 -9.83 -2.46 -6.82
N PRO A 51 -9.49 -3.64 -7.38
CA PRO A 51 -9.10 -4.81 -6.59
C PRO A 51 -7.93 -4.55 -5.63
N GLY A 52 -8.02 -5.06 -4.40
CA GLY A 52 -6.99 -4.95 -3.35
C GLY A 52 -5.56 -5.18 -3.84
N ARG A 53 -5.35 -6.22 -4.67
CA ARG A 53 -4.04 -6.53 -5.25
C ARG A 53 -3.35 -5.36 -5.97
N ILE A 54 -4.12 -4.45 -6.59
CA ILE A 54 -3.57 -3.30 -7.31
C ILE A 54 -2.98 -2.30 -6.31
N HIS A 55 -3.64 -2.10 -5.16
CA HIS A 55 -3.15 -1.27 -4.06
C HIS A 55 -1.88 -1.87 -3.46
N SER A 56 -1.85 -3.19 -3.23
CA SER A 56 -0.63 -3.90 -2.78
C SER A 56 0.54 -3.70 -3.75
N HIS A 57 0.32 -3.88 -5.06
CA HIS A 57 1.37 -3.66 -6.05
C HIS A 57 1.85 -2.21 -6.12
N LEU A 58 0.96 -1.24 -5.94
CA LEU A 58 1.34 0.17 -5.87
C LEU A 58 2.28 0.43 -4.68
N VAL A 59 1.97 -0.15 -3.52
CA VAL A 59 2.84 -0.07 -2.34
C VAL A 59 4.21 -0.70 -2.61
N ASP A 60 4.25 -1.89 -3.22
CA ASP A 60 5.50 -2.57 -3.54
C ASP A 60 6.36 -1.75 -4.52
N ILE A 61 5.76 -1.17 -5.57
CA ILE A 61 6.46 -0.29 -6.52
C ILE A 61 7.07 0.93 -5.79
N LEU A 62 6.32 1.56 -4.89
CA LEU A 62 6.83 2.68 -4.11
C LEU A 62 8.00 2.25 -3.22
N ARG A 63 7.89 1.09 -2.56
CA ARG A 63 8.94 0.55 -1.69
C ARG A 63 10.21 0.24 -2.46
N GLU A 64 10.11 -0.43 -3.62
CA GLU A 64 11.26 -0.71 -4.48
C GLU A 64 11.90 0.58 -5.03
N THR A 65 11.08 1.58 -5.37
CA THR A 65 11.58 2.89 -5.82
C THR A 65 12.42 3.57 -4.73
N ILE A 66 11.92 3.58 -3.48
CA ILE A 66 12.63 4.15 -2.34
C ILE A 66 13.94 3.40 -2.08
N GLN A 67 13.88 2.07 -2.00
CA GLN A 67 15.07 1.26 -1.77
C GLN A 67 16.11 1.42 -2.88
N GLY A 68 15.68 1.49 -4.14
CA GLY A 68 16.55 1.79 -5.28
C GLY A 68 17.23 3.15 -5.13
N GLY A 69 16.48 4.18 -4.76
CA GLY A 69 17.02 5.52 -4.49
C GLY A 69 18.03 5.55 -3.33
N LEU A 70 17.77 4.80 -2.25
CA LEU A 70 18.66 4.73 -1.08
C LEU A 70 19.97 3.97 -1.34
N ARG A 71 19.98 3.01 -2.27
CA ARG A 71 21.20 2.28 -2.66
C ARG A 71 22.18 3.14 -3.46
N GLY A 72 21.72 4.28 -4.01
CA GLY A 72 22.52 5.16 -4.87
C GLY A 72 22.74 4.58 -6.29
N PRO A 73 23.30 5.37 -7.20
CA PRO A 73 23.66 4.89 -8.55
C PRO A 73 24.72 3.80 -8.47
N LYS A 74 24.61 2.80 -9.36
CA LYS A 74 25.64 1.77 -9.57
C LYS A 74 26.85 2.33 -10.30
#